data_AF-L1NSJ5-F1
#
_entry.id   AF-L1NSJ5-F1
#
_cell.length_a   1.000
_cell.length_b   1.000
_cell.length_c   1.000
_cell.angle_alpha   90.00
_cell.angle_beta   90.00
_cell.angle_gamma   90.00
#
_symmetry.space_group_name_H-M   'P 1'
#
loop_
_entity.id
_entity.type
_entity.pdbx_description
1 polymer ?
#
loop_
_entity_poly.entity_id
_entity_poly.type
_entity_poly.pdbx_seq_one_letter_code
_entity_poly.pdbx_strand_id
1 'polypeptide(L)'
;MRKIIFPLLVALSFMGCDNDDIIPEEVMKENATPQRPLNPQNRLDKYLDKYIAGPYGIEVVYRFQDKKFINREYPYTPTQYDKAVEFVNVFKYLFIEPYVKITSQRFLKEHSFNTLVLLGQPAFNTDGSKNVGLAMAGTKVHLTEINNIEPNNIYWLNDNLLVTLYHENSHTLHQSVLYGTDYEKISLNDYQGGNCFSYWGSTKDYLKAGFITAYSSFDHDEDFVELLARYIVYYNASLDCGCATSDSSLDTDGDGFDDALYTAWKAKFVNYGNTAGYESASVWEEVLAEANVKIRDTERYTGKEKIEQKMAIMKQYLSNTWNINLDEFRAEIRSRYPYVAGKTFDGVPVQRKDFSILNDN
;
A
#
# COMPACT_ATOMS: atom_id res chain seq x y z
N MET A 1 -67.07 64.59 27.06
CA MET A 1 -67.08 63.76 28.29
C MET A 1 -67.13 62.29 27.88
N ARG A 2 -66.50 61.40 28.68
CA ARG A 2 -66.18 59.97 28.45
C ARG A 2 -64.91 59.78 27.61
N LYS A 3 -63.72 59.40 28.10
CA LYS A 3 -63.24 58.51 29.18
C LYS A 3 -63.65 57.03 29.01
N ILE A 4 -62.61 56.16 29.01
CA ILE A 4 -62.50 54.73 29.44
C ILE A 4 -62.44 53.68 28.29
N ILE A 5 -61.59 52.63 28.20
CA ILE A 5 -60.40 52.04 28.92
C ILE A 5 -59.78 50.91 28.01
N PHE A 6 -58.42 50.79 27.96
CA PHE A 6 -57.44 49.65 27.81
C PHE A 6 -57.75 48.32 27.05
N PRO A 7 -56.76 47.43 26.70
CA PRO A 7 -55.32 47.39 27.06
C PRO A 7 -54.27 47.01 25.97
N LEU A 8 -53.03 47.45 26.23
CA LEU A 8 -51.74 46.72 26.24
C LEU A 8 -51.48 45.54 25.25
N LEU A 9 -50.64 45.78 24.24
CA LEU A 9 -49.70 44.78 23.71
C LEU A 9 -48.36 45.50 23.43
N VAL A 10 -47.32 45.16 24.19
CA VAL A 10 -45.98 45.74 24.06
C VAL A 10 -45.24 44.95 22.98
N ALA A 11 -44.97 45.59 21.84
CA ALA A 11 -43.94 45.18 20.89
C ALA A 11 -42.79 46.20 20.99
N LEU A 12 -41.72 45.83 21.68
CA LEU A 12 -40.46 46.58 21.66
C LEU A 12 -39.63 46.09 20.48
N SER A 13 -39.51 46.95 19.47
CA SER A 13 -38.51 46.85 18.41
C SER A 13 -37.15 47.29 18.98
N PHE A 14 -36.14 46.43 18.90
CA PHE A 14 -34.74 46.84 19.07
C PHE A 14 -34.25 47.43 17.74
N MET A 15 -33.85 48.70 17.75
CA MET A 15 -33.06 49.33 16.69
C MET A 15 -31.62 48.80 16.76
N GLY A 16 -31.12 48.23 15.66
CA GLY A 16 -29.70 48.01 15.43
C GLY A 16 -29.02 49.28 14.92
N CYS A 17 -27.70 49.39 15.14
CA CYS A 17 -26.81 50.29 14.42
C CYS A 17 -25.80 49.44 13.64
N ASP A 18 -25.79 49.62 12.32
CA ASP A 18 -24.77 49.17 11.39
C ASP A 18 -23.46 49.94 11.61
N ASN A 19 -22.34 49.24 11.61
CA ASN A 19 -21.03 49.79 11.31
C ASN A 19 -20.36 48.85 10.28
N ASP A 20 -20.63 49.09 9.01
CA ASP A 20 -19.89 48.51 7.88
C ASP A 20 -19.00 49.62 7.27
N ASP A 21 -17.80 49.80 7.84
CA ASP A 21 -16.72 50.50 7.14
C ASP A 21 -16.10 49.52 6.12
N ILE A 22 -16.73 49.42 4.96
CA ILE A 22 -16.17 48.71 3.79
C ILE A 22 -15.10 49.61 3.17
N ILE A 23 -13.84 49.19 3.28
CA ILE A 23 -12.74 49.82 2.55
C ILE A 23 -12.94 49.54 1.05
N PRO A 24 -12.96 50.57 0.17
CA PRO A 24 -13.17 50.37 -1.25
C PRO A 24 -12.08 49.50 -1.89
N GLU A 25 -12.52 48.50 -2.65
CA GLU A 25 -11.72 47.48 -3.33
C GLU A 25 -10.66 48.04 -4.30
N GLU A 26 -10.78 49.32 -4.69
CA GLU A 26 -9.81 50.03 -5.54
C GLU A 26 -8.46 50.29 -4.86
N VAL A 27 -8.40 50.45 -3.52
CA VAL A 27 -7.14 50.70 -2.80
C VAL A 27 -6.25 49.44 -2.76
N MET A 28 -6.83 48.25 -2.98
CA MET A 28 -6.07 46.98 -2.99
C MET A 28 -5.45 46.61 -4.34
N LYS A 29 -5.78 47.33 -5.43
CA LYS A 29 -5.35 46.95 -6.79
C LYS A 29 -4.16 47.73 -7.35
N GLU A 30 -3.71 48.81 -6.72
CA GLU A 30 -2.68 49.67 -7.33
C GLU A 30 -1.23 49.43 -6.87
N ASN A 31 -0.96 48.51 -5.94
CA ASN A 31 0.41 48.16 -5.53
C ASN A 31 0.63 46.65 -5.27
N ALA A 32 -0.18 45.78 -5.87
CA ALA A 32 0.12 44.35 -5.87
C ALA A 32 1.26 44.09 -6.88
N THR A 33 2.51 44.31 -6.42
CA THR A 33 3.66 43.61 -6.98
C THR A 33 3.27 42.13 -7.07
N PRO A 34 3.54 41.41 -8.18
CA PRO A 34 3.18 40.00 -8.27
C PRO A 34 3.81 39.28 -7.08
N GLN A 35 2.98 38.94 -6.10
CA GLN A 35 3.44 38.26 -4.90
C GLN A 35 4.03 36.95 -5.40
N ARG A 36 5.33 36.77 -5.22
CA ARG A 36 5.96 35.47 -5.46
C ARG A 36 5.14 34.45 -4.68
N PRO A 37 4.78 33.30 -5.28
CA PRO A 37 4.07 32.27 -4.55
C PRO A 37 4.82 31.99 -3.24
N LEU A 38 4.08 31.97 -2.12
CA LEU A 38 4.61 31.76 -0.77
C LEU A 38 5.51 30.51 -0.68
N ASN A 39 5.31 29.55 -1.58
CA ASN A 39 6.16 28.39 -1.75
C ASN A 39 6.39 28.11 -3.26
N PRO A 40 7.43 28.68 -3.88
CA PRO A 40 7.71 28.44 -5.29
C PRO A 40 8.00 26.97 -5.57
N GLN A 41 7.69 26.49 -6.78
CA GLN A 41 8.03 25.12 -7.18
C GLN A 41 9.55 24.90 -7.16
N ASN A 42 9.98 23.89 -6.41
CA ASN A 42 11.33 23.39 -6.38
C ASN A 42 11.54 22.32 -7.46
N ARG A 43 12.74 21.72 -7.48
CA ARG A 43 13.10 20.70 -8.49
C ARG A 43 12.23 19.44 -8.39
N LEU A 44 11.87 19.00 -7.18
CA LEU A 44 11.06 17.81 -6.99
C LEU A 44 9.63 18.02 -7.48
N ASP A 45 9.05 19.20 -7.26
CA ASP A 45 7.70 19.51 -7.75
C ASP A 45 7.61 19.40 -9.28
N LYS A 46 8.56 20.02 -9.98
CA LYS A 46 8.62 19.97 -11.45
C LYS A 46 8.87 18.54 -11.95
N TYR A 47 9.66 17.77 -11.22
CA TYR A 47 9.91 16.37 -11.53
C TYR A 47 8.63 15.54 -11.41
N LEU A 48 7.91 15.67 -10.29
CA LEU A 48 6.65 14.99 -10.04
C LEU A 48 5.61 15.32 -11.10
N ASP A 49 5.45 16.61 -11.44
CA ASP A 49 4.51 17.04 -12.48
C ASP A 49 4.82 16.39 -13.84
N LYS A 50 6.10 16.43 -14.24
CA LYS A 50 6.53 16.00 -15.57
C LYS A 50 6.62 14.48 -15.72
N TYR A 51 7.14 13.78 -14.72
CA TYR A 51 7.51 12.37 -14.83
C TYR A 51 6.58 11.43 -14.07
N ILE A 52 5.70 11.94 -13.20
CA ILE A 52 4.74 11.12 -12.44
C ILE A 52 3.30 11.51 -12.78
N ALA A 53 2.89 12.75 -12.47
CA ALA A 53 1.51 13.19 -12.63
C ALA A 53 1.05 13.24 -14.10
N GLY A 54 1.83 13.86 -14.98
CA GLY A 54 1.49 13.92 -16.41
C GLY A 54 1.34 12.54 -17.08
N PRO A 55 2.35 11.65 -16.95
CA PRO A 55 2.34 10.33 -17.58
C PRO A 55 1.33 9.36 -16.97
N TYR A 56 1.17 9.35 -15.64
CA TYR A 56 0.44 8.31 -14.91
C TYR A 56 -0.78 8.82 -14.14
N GLY A 57 -1.07 10.13 -14.12
CA GLY A 57 -2.20 10.67 -13.38
C GLY A 57 -2.07 10.56 -11.85
N ILE A 58 -0.84 10.33 -11.34
CA ILE A 58 -0.57 10.17 -9.90
C ILE A 58 0.04 11.46 -9.35
N GLU A 59 -0.67 12.14 -8.47
CA GLU A 59 -0.18 13.28 -7.71
C GLU A 59 0.54 12.80 -6.44
N VAL A 60 1.80 13.18 -6.27
CA VAL A 60 2.57 12.87 -5.05
C VAL A 60 2.70 14.13 -4.20
N VAL A 61 2.04 14.11 -3.03
CA VAL A 61 1.97 15.24 -2.10
C VAL A 61 2.91 14.99 -0.92
N TYR A 62 4.04 15.69 -0.90
CA TYR A 62 4.99 15.66 0.23
C TYR A 62 5.06 16.98 1.01
N ARG A 63 4.47 18.06 0.46
CA ARG A 63 4.34 19.36 1.12
C ARG A 63 2.87 19.64 1.43
N PHE A 64 2.57 19.83 2.70
CA PHE A 64 1.21 19.95 3.22
C PHE A 64 0.66 21.38 3.16
N GLN A 65 0.63 21.95 1.95
CA GLN A 65 0.19 23.32 1.75
C GLN A 65 -1.34 23.45 1.75
N ASP A 66 -2.06 22.39 1.38
CA ASP A 66 -3.51 22.36 1.34
C ASP A 66 -4.07 21.43 2.43
N LYS A 67 -5.06 21.95 3.18
CA LYS A 67 -5.79 21.20 4.22
C LYS A 67 -6.60 20.03 3.63
N LYS A 68 -6.81 19.98 2.31
CA LYS A 68 -7.54 18.89 1.62
C LYS A 68 -6.81 17.55 1.62
N PHE A 69 -5.49 17.54 1.84
CA PHE A 69 -4.71 16.31 1.79
C PHE A 69 -4.55 15.64 3.15
N ILE A 70 -4.84 16.36 4.24
CA ILE A 70 -4.55 15.90 5.59
C ILE A 70 -5.67 16.29 6.56
N ASN A 71 -6.25 15.28 7.21
CA ASN A 71 -7.14 15.46 8.35
C ASN A 71 -6.32 16.04 9.53
N ARG A 72 -6.83 16.99 10.32
CA ARG A 72 -6.09 17.55 11.47
C ARG A 72 -6.26 16.75 12.77
N GLU A 73 -6.98 15.63 12.72
CA GLU A 73 -7.17 14.73 13.88
C GLU A 73 -5.87 14.09 14.37
N TYR A 74 -4.85 13.96 13.51
CA TYR A 74 -3.54 13.42 13.89
C TYR A 74 -2.42 14.46 13.69
N PRO A 75 -1.39 14.47 14.55
CA PRO A 75 -0.21 15.31 14.36
C PRO A 75 0.67 14.74 13.24
N TYR A 76 0.48 15.23 12.01
CA TYR A 76 1.29 14.81 10.88
C TYR A 76 2.60 15.59 10.80
N THR A 77 3.71 14.86 10.65
CA THR A 77 5.03 15.45 10.42
C THR A 77 5.29 15.53 8.91
N PRO A 78 5.73 16.69 8.37
CA PRO A 78 6.14 16.80 6.98
C PRO A 78 7.24 15.81 6.59
N THR A 79 7.18 15.35 5.36
CA THR A 79 8.26 14.55 4.76
C THR A 79 9.44 15.44 4.43
N GLN A 80 10.65 15.00 4.80
CA GLN A 80 11.89 15.69 4.46
C GLN A 80 12.14 15.62 2.95
N TYR A 81 12.73 16.67 2.38
CA TYR A 81 12.86 16.81 0.93
C TYR A 81 13.68 15.68 0.29
N ASP A 82 14.83 15.37 0.87
CA ASP A 82 15.71 14.28 0.47
C ASP A 82 15.01 12.92 0.56
N LYS A 83 14.22 12.71 1.62
CA LYS A 83 13.43 11.49 1.80
C LYS A 83 12.28 11.35 0.81
N ALA A 84 11.66 12.46 0.41
CA ALA A 84 10.69 12.47 -0.68
C ALA A 84 11.36 12.15 -2.03
N VAL A 85 12.59 12.63 -2.28
CA VAL A 85 13.37 12.27 -3.49
C VAL A 85 13.68 10.77 -3.51
N GLU A 86 14.16 10.21 -2.40
CA GLU A 86 14.41 8.77 -2.25
C GLU A 86 13.14 7.96 -2.54
N PHE A 87 12.02 8.32 -1.90
CA PHE A 87 10.74 7.67 -2.12
C PHE A 87 10.33 7.69 -3.60
N VAL A 88 10.35 8.85 -4.27
CA VAL A 88 9.86 8.96 -5.65
C VAL A 88 10.68 8.10 -6.61
N ASN A 89 12.00 8.04 -6.41
CA ASN A 89 12.85 7.20 -7.24
C ASN A 89 12.61 5.70 -6.99
N VAL A 90 12.36 5.31 -5.73
CA VAL A 90 11.99 3.94 -5.36
C VAL A 90 10.62 3.59 -5.94
N PHE A 91 9.61 4.44 -5.74
CA PHE A 91 8.25 4.29 -6.26
C PHE A 91 8.25 4.12 -7.77
N LYS A 92 8.96 4.98 -8.49
CA LYS A 92 9.12 4.85 -9.95
C LYS A 92 9.73 3.50 -10.32
N TYR A 93 10.78 3.07 -9.62
CA TYR A 93 11.54 1.88 -9.99
C TYR A 93 10.88 0.56 -9.64
N LEU A 94 10.25 0.46 -8.46
CA LEU A 94 9.70 -0.79 -7.93
C LEU A 94 8.19 -0.90 -8.12
N PHE A 95 7.46 0.21 -8.34
CA PHE A 95 6.02 0.16 -8.56
C PHE A 95 5.64 0.52 -10.00
N ILE A 96 5.98 1.75 -10.44
CA ILE A 96 5.52 2.25 -11.76
C ILE A 96 6.11 1.41 -12.89
N GLU A 97 7.43 1.29 -12.95
CA GLU A 97 8.09 0.64 -14.08
C GLU A 97 7.69 -0.84 -14.26
N PRO A 98 7.57 -1.68 -13.21
CA PRO A 98 7.02 -3.03 -13.32
C PRO A 98 5.60 -3.06 -13.88
N TYR A 99 4.70 -2.23 -13.37
CA TYR A 99 3.33 -2.19 -13.88
C TYR A 99 3.31 -1.77 -15.35
N VAL A 100 4.05 -0.73 -15.73
CA VAL A 100 4.16 -0.29 -17.13
C VAL A 100 4.68 -1.41 -18.04
N LYS A 101 5.64 -2.20 -17.54
CA LYS A 101 6.24 -3.32 -18.27
C LYS A 101 5.24 -4.45 -18.53
N ILE A 102 4.44 -4.81 -17.53
CA ILE A 102 3.46 -5.90 -17.62
C ILE A 102 2.17 -5.46 -18.33
N THR A 103 1.74 -4.21 -18.11
CA THR A 103 0.52 -3.66 -18.69
C THR A 103 0.86 -2.54 -19.66
N SER A 104 0.78 -1.28 -19.22
CA SER A 104 1.19 -0.10 -19.98
C SER A 104 1.15 1.15 -19.10
N GLN A 105 1.77 2.24 -19.58
CA GLN A 105 1.57 3.57 -18.97
C GLN A 105 0.10 3.98 -18.93
N ARG A 106 -0.66 3.68 -19.99
CA ARG A 106 -2.08 4.01 -20.08
C ARG A 106 -2.87 3.28 -18.99
N PHE A 107 -2.57 2.00 -18.77
CA PHE A 107 -3.21 1.20 -17.74
C PHE A 107 -3.05 1.83 -16.36
N LEU A 108 -1.82 2.19 -15.95
CA LEU A 108 -1.62 2.86 -14.66
C LEU A 108 -2.39 4.18 -14.57
N LYS A 109 -2.41 4.95 -15.66
CA LYS A 109 -3.15 6.22 -15.69
C LYS A 109 -4.67 6.06 -15.53
N GLU A 110 -5.23 4.96 -16.02
CA GLU A 110 -6.67 4.72 -16.00
C GLU A 110 -7.14 3.93 -14.76
N HIS A 111 -6.25 3.14 -14.14
CA HIS A 111 -6.65 2.14 -13.14
C HIS A 111 -5.87 2.18 -11.82
N SER A 112 -4.85 3.04 -11.67
CA SER A 112 -4.12 3.21 -10.40
C SER A 112 -4.85 4.19 -9.47
N PHE A 113 -4.44 4.19 -8.19
CA PHE A 113 -4.70 5.35 -7.32
C PHE A 113 -4.14 6.63 -7.97
N ASN A 114 -4.75 7.78 -7.68
CA ASN A 114 -4.38 9.07 -8.28
C ASN A 114 -3.63 10.00 -7.32
N THR A 115 -3.60 9.71 -6.02
CA THR A 115 -2.94 10.56 -5.03
C THR A 115 -2.16 9.74 -4.02
N LEU A 116 -0.87 10.08 -3.84
CA LEU A 116 -0.03 9.59 -2.75
C LEU A 116 0.32 10.75 -1.83
N VAL A 117 -0.06 10.68 -0.55
CA VAL A 117 0.30 11.66 0.46
C VAL A 117 1.44 11.08 1.31
N LEU A 118 2.60 11.72 1.29
CA LEU A 118 3.80 11.27 2.01
C LEU A 118 3.86 11.92 3.39
N LEU A 119 3.73 11.11 4.43
CA LEU A 119 3.81 11.48 5.84
C LEU A 119 5.16 11.05 6.41
N GLY A 120 5.87 11.98 7.06
CA GLY A 120 7.24 11.75 7.48
C GLY A 120 7.39 10.77 8.65
N GLN A 121 6.43 10.73 9.56
CA GLN A 121 6.45 9.92 10.79
C GLN A 121 5.31 8.89 10.77
N PRO A 122 5.35 7.85 11.61
CA PRO A 122 4.21 6.94 11.77
C PRO A 122 3.00 7.71 12.28
N ALA A 123 1.82 7.27 11.86
CA ALA A 123 0.60 7.64 12.55
C ALA A 123 0.39 6.68 13.72
N PHE A 124 -0.33 7.11 14.75
CA PHE A 124 -0.64 6.27 15.90
C PHE A 124 -2.14 6.30 16.14
N ASN A 125 -2.71 5.14 16.45
CA ASN A 125 -4.07 5.05 16.96
C ASN A 125 -4.14 5.62 18.37
N THR A 126 -5.36 5.88 18.85
CA THR A 126 -5.61 6.36 20.22
C THR A 126 -5.13 5.39 21.30
N ASP A 127 -4.98 4.11 20.99
CA ASP A 127 -4.43 3.07 21.86
C ASP A 127 -2.89 3.00 21.86
N GLY A 128 -2.22 3.86 21.09
CA GLY A 128 -0.76 3.91 20.97
C GLY A 128 -0.17 2.88 20.00
N SER A 129 -0.99 2.05 19.35
CA SER A 129 -0.54 1.17 18.27
C SER A 129 -0.10 2.00 17.05
N LYS A 130 1.00 1.57 16.43
CA LYS A 130 1.58 2.21 15.26
C LYS A 130 0.73 1.88 14.03
N ASN A 131 0.21 2.91 13.36
CA ASN A 131 -0.34 2.80 12.00
C ASN A 131 0.83 2.83 11.02
N VAL A 132 1.17 1.67 10.47
CA VAL A 132 2.11 1.55 9.35
C VAL A 132 1.28 1.51 8.07
N GLY A 133 1.36 2.55 7.24
CA GLY A 133 0.55 2.70 6.04
C GLY A 133 -0.88 3.15 6.38
N LEU A 134 -1.20 4.43 6.15
CA LEU A 134 -2.56 4.93 6.25
C LEU A 134 -3.24 4.79 4.87
N ALA A 135 -3.92 3.69 4.64
CA ALA A 135 -4.86 3.62 3.53
C ALA A 135 -6.17 4.27 3.95
N MET A 136 -6.48 5.45 3.42
CA MET A 136 -7.79 6.07 3.63
C MET A 136 -8.52 6.23 2.29
N ALA A 137 -9.15 5.12 1.91
CA ALA A 137 -10.31 5.00 1.01
C ALA A 137 -10.15 5.54 -0.42
N GLY A 138 -10.22 4.61 -1.38
CA GLY A 138 -10.40 4.90 -2.80
C GLY A 138 -9.09 5.23 -3.51
N THR A 139 -9.05 6.38 -4.21
CA THR A 139 -7.91 6.73 -5.09
C THR A 139 -6.80 7.52 -4.39
N LYS A 140 -6.87 7.69 -3.07
CA LYS A 140 -5.88 8.42 -2.26
C LYS A 140 -5.27 7.50 -1.21
N VAL A 141 -3.94 7.45 -1.17
CA VAL A 141 -3.17 6.64 -0.23
C VAL A 141 -2.27 7.54 0.60
N HIS A 142 -2.24 7.35 1.92
CA HIS A 142 -1.30 8.04 2.81
C HIS A 142 -0.19 7.07 3.24
N LEU A 143 1.02 7.35 2.80
CA LEU A 143 2.19 6.56 3.16
C LEU A 143 2.88 7.22 4.35
N THR A 144 3.02 6.47 5.44
CA THR A 144 3.71 6.92 6.64
C THR A 144 5.19 6.54 6.61
N GLU A 145 5.95 6.97 7.61
CA GLU A 145 7.35 6.54 7.82
C GLU A 145 8.33 6.96 6.73
N ILE A 146 7.97 7.92 5.87
CA ILE A 146 8.83 8.30 4.74
C ILE A 146 10.16 8.90 5.20
N ASN A 147 10.22 9.56 6.37
CA ASN A 147 11.50 10.05 6.88
C ASN A 147 12.47 8.94 7.30
N ASN A 148 11.96 7.72 7.50
CA ASN A 148 12.72 6.54 7.90
C ASN A 148 12.95 5.58 6.73
N ILE A 149 12.70 6.01 5.48
CA ILE A 149 12.92 5.18 4.29
C ILE A 149 14.36 4.67 4.20
N GLU A 150 14.47 3.37 3.95
CA GLU A 150 15.72 2.67 3.69
C GLU A 150 15.78 2.26 2.21
N PRO A 151 16.17 3.16 1.29
CA PRO A 151 16.02 2.95 -0.15
C PRO A 151 16.87 1.81 -0.73
N ASN A 152 17.78 1.24 0.05
CA ASN A 152 18.65 0.13 -0.35
C ASN A 152 18.38 -1.15 0.46
N ASN A 153 17.32 -1.19 1.27
CA ASN A 153 16.92 -2.36 2.05
C ASN A 153 15.63 -2.95 1.48
N ILE A 154 15.74 -4.08 0.77
CA ILE A 154 14.60 -4.74 0.12
C ILE A 154 13.53 -5.15 1.13
N TYR A 155 13.92 -5.66 2.29
CA TYR A 155 12.99 -6.12 3.31
C TYR A 155 12.22 -4.95 3.93
N TRP A 156 12.92 -3.85 4.24
CA TRP A 156 12.27 -2.64 4.72
C TRP A 156 11.28 -2.10 3.68
N LEU A 157 11.71 -2.00 2.41
CA LEU A 157 10.88 -1.48 1.33
C LEU A 157 9.65 -2.35 1.07
N ASN A 158 9.80 -3.68 1.09
CA ASN A 158 8.66 -4.58 0.91
C ASN A 158 7.62 -4.36 2.01
N ASP A 159 8.02 -4.43 3.27
CA ASP A 159 7.10 -4.47 4.41
C ASP A 159 6.52 -3.11 4.78
N ASN A 160 7.27 -2.01 4.56
CA ASN A 160 6.84 -0.67 4.97
C ASN A 160 6.28 0.16 3.79
N LEU A 161 6.42 -0.32 2.56
CA LEU A 161 6.05 0.46 1.38
C LEU A 161 5.35 -0.36 0.29
N LEU A 162 6.00 -1.40 -0.25
CA LEU A 162 5.50 -2.06 -1.45
C LEU A 162 4.24 -2.87 -1.19
N VAL A 163 4.13 -3.56 -0.04
CA VAL A 163 2.89 -4.26 0.33
C VAL A 163 1.71 -3.29 0.30
N THR A 164 1.81 -2.13 0.97
CA THR A 164 0.76 -1.11 0.97
C THR A 164 0.46 -0.60 -0.45
N LEU A 165 1.48 -0.29 -1.25
CA LEU A 165 1.27 0.19 -2.61
C LEU A 165 0.53 -0.82 -3.50
N TYR A 166 0.90 -2.09 -3.46
CA TYR A 166 0.23 -3.14 -4.25
C TYR A 166 -1.16 -3.48 -3.69
N HIS A 167 -1.33 -3.43 -2.37
CA HIS A 167 -2.62 -3.62 -1.72
C HIS A 167 -3.62 -2.55 -2.19
N GLU A 168 -3.27 -1.27 -2.04
CA GLU A 168 -4.13 -0.15 -2.45
C GLU A 168 -4.40 -0.09 -3.94
N ASN A 169 -3.37 -0.37 -4.76
CA ASN A 169 -3.57 -0.42 -6.21
C ASN A 169 -4.45 -1.60 -6.62
N SER A 170 -4.48 -2.70 -5.85
CA SER A 170 -5.35 -3.82 -6.16
C SER A 170 -6.81 -3.52 -5.82
N HIS A 171 -7.06 -2.67 -4.81
CA HIS A 171 -8.41 -2.16 -4.56
C HIS A 171 -8.96 -1.40 -5.76
N THR A 172 -8.17 -0.55 -6.41
CA THR A 172 -8.64 0.22 -7.57
C THR A 172 -9.01 -0.66 -8.75
N LEU A 173 -8.34 -1.81 -8.92
CA LEU A 173 -8.69 -2.79 -9.94
C LEU A 173 -10.05 -3.43 -9.66
N HIS A 174 -10.23 -4.05 -8.49
CA HIS A 174 -11.47 -4.78 -8.22
C HIS A 174 -12.69 -3.86 -8.07
N GLN A 175 -12.51 -2.65 -7.57
CA GLN A 175 -13.57 -1.65 -7.51
C GLN A 175 -13.99 -1.14 -8.91
N SER A 176 -13.10 -1.24 -9.90
CA SER A 176 -13.41 -0.89 -11.30
C SER A 176 -14.17 -2.01 -12.02
N VAL A 177 -13.74 -3.26 -11.81
CA VAL A 177 -14.41 -4.45 -12.36
C VAL A 177 -14.40 -5.53 -11.30
N LEU A 178 -15.57 -5.86 -10.74
CA LEU A 178 -15.70 -6.81 -9.65
C LEU A 178 -15.22 -8.22 -10.06
N TYR A 179 -14.53 -8.91 -9.15
CA TYR A 179 -14.30 -10.35 -9.26
C TYR A 179 -15.55 -11.13 -8.80
N GLY A 180 -15.60 -12.43 -9.10
CA GLY A 180 -16.76 -13.27 -8.81
C GLY A 180 -16.99 -13.49 -7.32
N THR A 181 -18.26 -13.61 -6.90
CA THR A 181 -18.66 -13.86 -5.50
C THR A 181 -18.22 -15.24 -4.96
N ASP A 182 -17.66 -16.10 -5.81
CA ASP A 182 -17.11 -17.37 -5.39
C ASP A 182 -15.87 -17.21 -4.50
N TYR A 183 -15.14 -16.09 -4.62
CA TYR A 183 -14.00 -15.80 -3.73
C TYR A 183 -14.44 -15.66 -2.27
N GLU A 184 -15.46 -14.84 -2.01
CA GLU A 184 -16.01 -14.59 -0.67
C GLU A 184 -16.48 -15.90 -0.01
N LYS A 185 -17.12 -16.78 -0.78
CA LYS A 185 -17.70 -18.05 -0.29
C LYS A 185 -16.67 -19.00 0.31
N ILE A 186 -15.38 -18.89 -0.04
CA ILE A 186 -14.32 -19.80 0.41
C ILE A 186 -14.10 -19.72 1.94
N SER A 187 -14.17 -18.50 2.50
CA SER A 187 -13.94 -18.22 3.92
C SER A 187 -15.10 -17.44 4.56
N LEU A 188 -16.30 -17.50 3.98
CA LEU A 188 -17.48 -16.72 4.37
C LEU A 188 -17.76 -16.70 5.88
N ASN A 189 -17.63 -17.86 6.54
CA ASN A 189 -17.94 -18.00 7.97
C ASN A 189 -16.83 -17.47 8.90
N ASP A 190 -15.66 -17.12 8.37
CA ASP A 190 -14.47 -16.80 9.14
C ASP A 190 -14.05 -15.32 9.03
N TYR A 191 -14.80 -14.48 8.31
CA TYR A 191 -14.59 -13.02 8.33
C TYR A 191 -14.97 -12.42 9.69
N GLN A 192 -14.16 -11.46 10.15
CA GLN A 192 -14.21 -10.87 11.50
C GLN A 192 -14.45 -9.36 11.49
N GLY A 193 -14.43 -8.70 10.32
CA GLY A 193 -14.54 -7.25 10.22
C GLY A 193 -13.43 -6.54 11.00
N GLY A 194 -13.79 -5.42 11.62
CA GLY A 194 -12.88 -4.62 12.45
C GLY A 194 -12.30 -5.33 13.68
N ASN A 195 -12.73 -6.56 13.99
CA ASN A 195 -12.19 -7.36 15.10
C ASN A 195 -11.08 -8.33 14.68
N CYS A 196 -10.67 -8.34 13.41
CA CYS A 196 -9.70 -9.31 12.89
C CYS A 196 -8.44 -9.49 13.78
N PHE A 197 -7.77 -8.39 14.17
CA PHE A 197 -6.57 -8.48 15.02
C PHE A 197 -6.86 -9.02 16.43
N SER A 198 -7.95 -8.59 17.07
CA SER A 198 -8.28 -9.02 18.44
C SER A 198 -8.81 -10.46 18.47
N TYR A 199 -9.48 -10.90 17.42
CA TYR A 199 -10.02 -12.24 17.28
C TYR A 199 -8.90 -13.29 17.17
N TRP A 200 -7.92 -13.08 16.28
CA TRP A 200 -6.80 -14.01 16.09
C TRP A 200 -5.71 -13.85 17.15
N GLY A 201 -5.54 -12.64 17.70
CA GLY A 201 -4.55 -12.32 18.71
C GLY A 201 -3.13 -12.61 18.22
N SER A 202 -2.34 -13.31 19.05
CA SER A 202 -0.98 -13.73 18.70
C SER A 202 -0.92 -15.08 17.98
N THR A 203 -2.06 -15.74 17.74
CA THR A 203 -2.10 -17.00 16.99
C THR A 203 -2.08 -16.72 15.49
N LYS A 204 -1.49 -17.64 14.72
CA LYS A 204 -1.61 -17.63 13.26
C LYS A 204 -2.78 -18.48 12.76
N ASP A 205 -3.81 -18.68 13.58
CA ASP A 205 -4.96 -19.53 13.22
C ASP A 205 -5.78 -18.98 12.05
N TYR A 206 -5.61 -17.69 11.72
CA TYR A 206 -6.12 -17.10 10.47
C TYR A 206 -5.65 -17.87 9.22
N LEU A 207 -4.42 -18.43 9.24
CA LEU A 207 -3.91 -19.27 8.15
C LEU A 207 -4.78 -20.52 7.96
N LYS A 208 -5.19 -21.18 9.06
CA LYS A 208 -6.07 -22.36 9.05
C LYS A 208 -7.49 -22.03 8.55
N ALA A 209 -7.92 -20.78 8.72
CA ALA A 209 -9.18 -20.26 8.18
C ALA A 209 -9.09 -19.84 6.70
N GLY A 210 -7.88 -19.86 6.12
CA GLY A 210 -7.61 -19.59 4.72
C GLY A 210 -7.26 -18.13 4.43
N PHE A 211 -6.82 -17.37 5.42
CA PHE A 211 -6.40 -15.96 5.29
C PHE A 211 -4.88 -15.87 5.34
N ILE A 212 -4.24 -15.01 4.52
CA ILE A 212 -2.77 -14.92 4.49
C ILE A 212 -2.20 -14.10 5.65
N THR A 213 -2.98 -13.13 6.15
CA THR A 213 -2.70 -12.37 7.38
C THR A 213 -3.96 -12.30 8.25
N ALA A 214 -3.83 -11.85 9.49
CA ALA A 214 -5.00 -11.54 10.32
C ALA A 214 -5.91 -10.51 9.64
N TYR A 215 -5.33 -9.49 8.99
CA TYR A 215 -6.07 -8.41 8.33
C TYR A 215 -6.90 -8.89 7.13
N SER A 216 -6.44 -9.92 6.42
CA SER A 216 -7.23 -10.57 5.37
C SER A 216 -8.59 -11.09 5.87
N SER A 217 -8.78 -11.30 7.18
CA SER A 217 -10.10 -11.68 7.70
C SER A 217 -11.03 -10.48 7.94
N PHE A 218 -10.68 -9.26 7.55
CA PHE A 218 -11.55 -8.09 7.72
C PHE A 218 -12.81 -8.27 6.88
N ASP A 219 -12.66 -8.37 5.56
CA ASP A 219 -13.69 -8.76 4.60
C ASP A 219 -13.05 -9.39 3.35
N HIS A 220 -13.89 -9.77 2.38
CA HIS A 220 -13.42 -10.46 1.18
C HIS A 220 -12.58 -9.58 0.24
N ASP A 221 -12.77 -8.27 0.26
CA ASP A 221 -12.01 -7.33 -0.56
C ASP A 221 -10.61 -7.13 0.01
N GLU A 222 -10.49 -6.96 1.33
CA GLU A 222 -9.21 -6.91 2.05
C GLU A 222 -8.44 -8.24 1.93
N ASP A 223 -9.14 -9.38 2.02
CA ASP A 223 -8.56 -10.70 1.77
C ASP A 223 -7.92 -10.80 0.39
N PHE A 224 -8.67 -10.39 -0.63
CA PHE A 224 -8.21 -10.43 -2.02
C PHE A 224 -6.95 -9.61 -2.23
N VAL A 225 -6.94 -8.34 -1.82
CA VAL A 225 -5.82 -7.45 -2.10
C VAL A 225 -4.60 -7.74 -1.23
N GLU A 226 -4.81 -8.18 0.01
CA GLU A 226 -3.73 -8.55 0.93
C GLU A 226 -3.06 -9.84 0.45
N LEU A 227 -3.83 -10.84 0.03
CA LEU A 227 -3.29 -12.06 -0.58
C LEU A 227 -2.42 -11.75 -1.80
N LEU A 228 -2.86 -10.83 -2.67
CA LEU A 228 -2.12 -10.39 -3.84
C LEU A 228 -0.80 -9.71 -3.42
N ALA A 229 -0.87 -8.75 -2.51
CA ALA A 229 0.29 -7.97 -2.07
C ALA A 229 1.35 -8.86 -1.39
N ARG A 230 0.93 -9.79 -0.53
CA ARG A 230 1.82 -10.76 0.12
C ARG A 230 2.46 -11.73 -0.87
N TYR A 231 1.69 -12.23 -1.84
CA TYR A 231 2.21 -13.11 -2.88
C TYR A 231 3.35 -12.46 -3.69
N ILE A 232 3.23 -11.16 -3.99
CA ILE A 232 4.25 -10.41 -4.71
C ILE A 232 5.57 -10.36 -3.93
N VAL A 233 5.52 -10.06 -2.62
CA VAL A 233 6.74 -9.79 -1.84
C VAL A 233 7.37 -11.05 -1.24
N TYR A 234 6.58 -12.09 -0.94
CA TYR A 234 7.12 -13.34 -0.38
C TYR A 234 8.06 -14.02 -1.37
N TYR A 235 9.03 -14.75 -0.82
CA TYR A 235 9.76 -15.74 -1.60
C TYR A 235 8.82 -16.88 -1.97
N ASN A 236 9.03 -17.49 -3.13
CA ASN A 236 8.22 -18.61 -3.59
C ASN A 236 9.17 -19.68 -4.09
N ALA A 237 9.33 -20.76 -3.32
CA ALA A 237 10.28 -21.82 -3.62
C ALA A 237 9.96 -22.45 -4.98
N SER A 238 8.68 -22.73 -5.26
CA SER A 238 8.24 -23.32 -6.53
C SER A 238 8.65 -22.50 -7.76
N LEU A 239 8.76 -21.18 -7.62
CA LEU A 239 9.15 -20.26 -8.70
C LEU A 239 10.63 -19.85 -8.66
N ASP A 240 11.23 -19.77 -7.49
CA ASP A 240 12.51 -19.08 -7.28
C ASP A 240 13.69 -20.02 -7.00
N CYS A 241 13.45 -21.20 -6.42
CA CYS A 241 14.56 -22.00 -5.85
C CYS A 241 15.23 -22.94 -6.85
N GLY A 242 14.49 -23.40 -7.87
CA GLY A 242 14.98 -24.46 -8.78
C GLY A 242 15.28 -25.77 -8.05
N CYS A 243 14.59 -26.02 -6.94
CA CYS A 243 14.87 -27.10 -5.98
C CYS A 243 13.75 -28.16 -5.93
N ALA A 244 12.73 -28.09 -6.80
CA ALA A 244 11.68 -29.11 -6.84
C ALA A 244 12.27 -30.49 -7.17
N THR A 245 11.86 -31.51 -6.42
CA THR A 245 12.31 -32.89 -6.62
C THR A 245 11.20 -33.89 -6.35
N SER A 246 11.34 -35.10 -6.90
CA SER A 246 10.51 -36.26 -6.56
C SER A 246 11.34 -37.43 -6.03
N ASP A 247 12.64 -37.22 -5.84
CA ASP A 247 13.56 -38.20 -5.26
C ASP A 247 13.48 -38.13 -3.73
N SER A 248 12.82 -39.12 -3.12
CA SER A 248 12.64 -39.20 -1.67
C SER A 248 13.94 -39.42 -0.89
N SER A 249 15.09 -39.58 -1.56
CA SER A 249 16.40 -39.56 -0.89
C SER A 249 16.99 -38.17 -0.74
N LEU A 250 16.45 -37.18 -1.47
CA LEU A 250 16.85 -35.77 -1.43
C LEU A 250 15.81 -34.89 -0.72
N ASP A 251 14.60 -35.41 -0.51
CA ASP A 251 13.46 -34.77 0.14
C ASP A 251 13.07 -35.60 1.37
N THR A 252 13.73 -35.32 2.51
CA THR A 252 13.59 -36.14 3.72
C THR A 252 12.27 -35.85 4.44
N ASP A 253 11.76 -34.62 4.36
CA ASP A 253 10.53 -34.19 5.03
C ASP A 253 9.27 -34.35 4.16
N GLY A 254 9.44 -34.68 2.88
CA GLY A 254 8.37 -34.99 1.94
C GLY A 254 7.62 -33.75 1.46
N ASP A 255 8.26 -32.58 1.50
CA ASP A 255 7.66 -31.31 1.11
C ASP A 255 7.71 -31.03 -0.40
N GLY A 256 8.42 -31.87 -1.16
CA GLY A 256 8.59 -31.79 -2.61
C GLY A 256 9.83 -30.99 -3.06
N PHE A 257 10.71 -30.61 -2.13
CA PHE A 257 11.93 -29.88 -2.41
C PHE A 257 13.18 -30.65 -1.97
N ASP A 258 14.27 -30.47 -2.72
CA ASP A 258 15.59 -30.99 -2.33
C ASP A 258 16.09 -30.20 -1.11
N ASP A 259 16.27 -30.90 0.03
CA ASP A 259 16.62 -30.34 1.33
C ASP A 259 17.87 -29.44 1.26
N ALA A 260 18.88 -29.89 0.50
CA ALA A 260 20.17 -29.22 0.40
C ALA A 260 20.07 -27.98 -0.49
N LEU A 261 19.38 -28.08 -1.63
CA LEU A 261 19.16 -26.94 -2.53
C LEU A 261 18.24 -25.90 -1.90
N TYR A 262 17.18 -26.31 -1.21
CA TYR A 262 16.27 -25.42 -0.50
C TYR A 262 17.00 -24.65 0.61
N THR A 263 17.78 -25.36 1.44
CA THR A 263 18.61 -24.74 2.48
C THR A 263 19.61 -23.74 1.89
N ALA A 264 20.30 -24.13 0.80
CA ALA A 264 21.25 -23.25 0.13
C ALA A 264 20.58 -22.02 -0.50
N TRP A 265 19.37 -22.16 -1.03
CA TRP A 265 18.56 -21.06 -1.56
C TRP A 265 18.13 -20.08 -0.46
N LYS A 266 17.60 -20.57 0.67
CA LYS A 266 17.22 -19.71 1.82
C LYS A 266 18.41 -18.98 2.42
N ALA A 267 19.58 -19.63 2.49
CA ALA A 267 20.80 -18.99 3.01
C ALA A 267 21.20 -17.72 2.23
N LYS A 268 20.74 -17.57 0.98
CA LYS A 268 21.03 -16.39 0.14
C LYS A 268 20.18 -15.16 0.48
N PHE A 269 19.11 -15.28 1.26
CA PHE A 269 18.19 -14.18 1.56
C PHE A 269 18.92 -12.97 2.17
N VAL A 270 19.91 -13.26 3.02
CA VAL A 270 20.78 -12.25 3.67
C VAL A 270 21.58 -11.39 2.69
N ASN A 271 21.71 -11.81 1.41
CA ASN A 271 22.33 -10.99 0.38
C ASN A 271 21.53 -9.71 0.08
N TYR A 272 20.22 -9.71 0.34
CA TYR A 272 19.35 -8.55 0.16
C TYR A 272 19.09 -7.73 1.44
N GLY A 273 19.66 -8.14 2.57
CA GLY A 273 19.56 -7.40 3.83
C GLY A 273 19.32 -8.31 5.03
N ASN A 274 19.18 -7.70 6.22
CA ASN A 274 18.77 -8.43 7.40
C ASN A 274 17.32 -8.91 7.23
N THR A 275 17.08 -10.21 7.40
CA THR A 275 15.75 -10.83 7.30
C THR A 275 14.95 -10.76 8.60
N ALA A 276 15.62 -10.49 9.73
CA ALA A 276 15.01 -10.57 11.05
C ALA A 276 13.91 -9.52 11.21
N GLY A 277 12.70 -9.98 11.55
CA GLY A 277 11.54 -9.11 11.79
C GLY A 277 10.81 -8.66 10.53
N TYR A 278 11.15 -9.18 9.35
CA TYR A 278 10.47 -8.86 8.10
C TYR A 278 9.64 -10.05 7.59
N GLU A 279 8.36 -9.79 7.35
CA GLU A 279 7.40 -10.76 6.83
C GLU A 279 7.67 -11.08 5.36
N SER A 280 8.21 -10.15 4.56
CA SER A 280 8.64 -10.44 3.19
C SER A 280 9.82 -11.41 3.06
N ALA A 281 10.47 -11.78 4.18
CA ALA A 281 11.42 -12.89 4.21
C ALA A 281 10.73 -14.27 4.27
N SER A 282 9.40 -14.33 4.41
CA SER A 282 8.64 -15.58 4.41
C SER A 282 8.72 -16.28 3.05
N VAL A 283 8.67 -17.62 3.11
CA VAL A 283 8.53 -18.47 1.93
C VAL A 283 7.09 -18.93 1.81
N TRP A 284 6.49 -18.72 0.64
CA TRP A 284 5.10 -19.04 0.33
C TRP A 284 4.72 -20.47 0.72
N GLU A 285 5.57 -21.43 0.41
CA GLU A 285 5.35 -22.85 0.70
C GLU A 285 5.39 -23.16 2.20
N GLU A 286 6.22 -22.47 2.97
CA GLU A 286 6.24 -22.60 4.44
C GLU A 286 4.97 -22.04 5.06
N VAL A 287 4.48 -20.90 4.55
CA VAL A 287 3.21 -20.31 4.96
C VAL A 287 2.03 -21.24 4.61
N LEU A 288 2.04 -21.84 3.43
CA LEU A 288 1.03 -22.84 3.04
C LEU A 288 1.12 -24.12 3.87
N ALA A 289 2.32 -24.54 4.28
CA ALA A 289 2.49 -25.68 5.18
C ALA A 289 1.89 -25.39 6.57
N GLU A 290 2.10 -24.19 7.13
CA GLU A 290 1.43 -23.74 8.36
C GLU A 290 -0.10 -23.72 8.20
N ALA A 291 -0.60 -23.35 7.02
CA ALA A 291 -2.02 -23.32 6.69
C ALA A 291 -2.63 -24.71 6.41
N ASN A 292 -1.82 -25.77 6.27
CA ASN A 292 -2.27 -27.10 5.83
C ASN A 292 -2.98 -27.92 6.92
N VAL A 293 -3.85 -27.24 7.67
CA VAL A 293 -4.68 -27.80 8.72
C VAL A 293 -6.05 -27.14 8.64
N LYS A 294 -7.10 -27.87 9.03
CA LYS A 294 -8.44 -27.31 9.13
C LYS A 294 -8.56 -26.45 10.39
N ILE A 295 -9.23 -25.30 10.30
CA ILE A 295 -9.55 -24.50 11.50
C ILE A 295 -10.52 -25.23 12.44
N ARG A 296 -11.40 -26.09 11.88
CA ARG A 296 -12.35 -26.94 12.62
C ARG A 296 -12.50 -28.28 11.90
N ASP A 297 -12.73 -29.37 12.63
CA ASP A 297 -12.87 -30.71 12.05
C ASP A 297 -14.04 -30.83 11.05
N THR A 298 -15.06 -29.98 11.20
CA THR A 298 -16.23 -29.91 10.31
C THR A 298 -15.95 -29.23 8.97
N GLU A 299 -14.82 -28.53 8.84
CA GLU A 299 -14.47 -27.87 7.58
C GLU A 299 -14.20 -28.89 6.49
N ARG A 300 -14.62 -28.55 5.27
CA ARG A 300 -14.29 -29.37 4.09
C ARG A 300 -12.81 -29.28 3.76
N TYR A 301 -12.27 -28.06 3.77
CA TYR A 301 -10.93 -27.72 3.29
C TYR A 301 -10.03 -27.25 4.44
N THR A 302 -8.75 -27.56 4.33
CA THR A 302 -7.67 -26.92 5.10
C THR A 302 -7.51 -25.44 4.71
N GLY A 303 -6.81 -24.67 5.55
CA GLY A 303 -6.43 -23.30 5.21
C GLY A 303 -5.65 -23.20 3.90
N LYS A 304 -4.70 -24.12 3.66
CA LYS A 304 -3.92 -24.24 2.43
C LYS A 304 -4.83 -24.38 1.20
N GLU A 305 -5.74 -25.35 1.22
CA GLU A 305 -6.67 -25.57 0.10
C GLU A 305 -7.59 -24.36 -0.14
N LYS A 306 -7.96 -23.61 0.91
CA LYS A 306 -8.71 -22.35 0.78
C LYS A 306 -7.86 -21.26 0.11
N ILE A 307 -6.62 -21.07 0.55
CA ILE A 307 -5.70 -20.09 -0.03
C ILE A 307 -5.40 -20.41 -1.50
N GLU A 308 -5.19 -21.68 -1.85
CA GLU A 308 -4.96 -22.11 -3.23
C GLU A 308 -6.18 -21.86 -4.13
N GLN A 309 -7.40 -22.10 -3.64
CA GLN A 309 -8.63 -21.74 -4.35
C GLN A 309 -8.74 -20.24 -4.59
N LYS A 310 -8.45 -19.42 -3.57
CA LYS A 310 -8.42 -17.95 -3.67
C LYS A 310 -7.39 -17.47 -4.69
N MET A 311 -6.18 -18.01 -4.65
CA MET A 311 -5.12 -17.71 -5.60
C MET A 311 -5.51 -18.07 -7.04
N ALA A 312 -6.19 -19.20 -7.25
CA ALA A 312 -6.66 -19.59 -8.57
C ALA A 312 -7.68 -18.59 -9.13
N ILE A 313 -8.69 -18.21 -8.32
CA ILE A 313 -9.68 -17.20 -8.70
C ILE A 313 -9.01 -15.85 -9.01
N MET A 314 -8.08 -15.42 -8.14
CA MET A 314 -7.34 -14.16 -8.31
C MET A 314 -6.52 -14.15 -9.59
N LYS A 315 -5.69 -15.16 -9.84
CA LYS A 315 -4.86 -15.25 -11.06
C LYS A 315 -5.73 -15.27 -12.31
N GLN A 316 -6.84 -16.01 -12.27
CA GLN A 316 -7.80 -16.04 -13.38
C GLN A 316 -8.45 -14.67 -13.62
N TYR A 317 -8.88 -13.98 -12.55
CA TYR A 317 -9.44 -12.63 -12.64
C TYR A 317 -8.44 -11.63 -13.22
N LEU A 318 -7.20 -11.59 -12.69
CA LEU A 318 -6.16 -10.68 -13.17
C LEU A 318 -5.83 -10.93 -14.64
N SER A 319 -5.71 -12.20 -15.04
CA SER A 319 -5.43 -12.59 -16.42
C SER A 319 -6.58 -12.21 -17.36
N ASN A 320 -7.82 -12.58 -17.02
CA ASN A 320 -8.96 -12.44 -17.93
C ASN A 320 -9.47 -10.99 -18.03
N THR A 321 -9.41 -10.25 -16.93
CA THR A 321 -9.97 -8.89 -16.84
C THR A 321 -8.92 -7.85 -17.20
N TRP A 322 -7.69 -8.02 -16.73
CA TRP A 322 -6.66 -6.98 -16.77
C TRP A 322 -5.45 -7.36 -17.63
N ASN A 323 -5.43 -8.58 -18.19
CA ASN A 323 -4.27 -9.12 -18.91
C ASN A 323 -2.98 -9.06 -18.07
N ILE A 324 -3.12 -9.29 -16.76
CA ILE A 324 -2.01 -9.34 -15.81
C ILE A 324 -1.72 -10.80 -15.47
N ASN A 325 -0.53 -11.29 -15.83
CA ASN A 325 0.02 -12.51 -15.27
C ASN A 325 0.73 -12.16 -13.95
N LEU A 326 0.17 -12.61 -12.82
CA LEU A 326 0.70 -12.28 -11.49
C LEU A 326 2.12 -12.82 -11.26
N ASP A 327 2.46 -13.97 -11.85
CA ASP A 327 3.78 -14.60 -11.67
C ASP A 327 4.84 -13.83 -12.45
N GLU A 328 4.53 -13.41 -13.68
CA GLU A 328 5.39 -12.53 -14.48
C GLU A 328 5.55 -11.17 -13.83
N PHE A 329 4.47 -10.61 -13.26
CA PHE A 329 4.53 -9.34 -12.55
C PHE A 329 5.43 -9.41 -11.32
N ARG A 330 5.27 -10.46 -10.51
CA ARG A 330 6.17 -10.74 -9.40
C ARG A 330 7.62 -10.90 -9.86
N ALA A 331 7.87 -11.66 -10.93
CA ALA A 331 9.21 -11.86 -11.47
C ALA A 331 9.85 -10.54 -11.94
N GLU A 332 9.09 -9.67 -12.63
CA GLU A 332 9.56 -8.36 -13.08
C GLU A 332 9.98 -7.47 -11.89
N ILE A 333 9.19 -7.45 -10.81
CA ILE A 333 9.53 -6.72 -9.58
C ILE A 333 10.82 -7.28 -8.97
N ARG A 334 10.92 -8.60 -8.81
CA ARG A 334 12.07 -9.25 -8.18
C ARG A 334 13.36 -9.15 -9.00
N SER A 335 13.26 -9.04 -10.33
CA SER A 335 14.40 -8.80 -11.22
C SER A 335 15.15 -7.49 -10.91
N ARG A 336 14.49 -6.57 -10.20
CA ARG A 336 15.01 -5.25 -9.84
C ARG A 336 15.72 -5.24 -8.48
N TYR A 337 15.48 -6.24 -7.64
CA TYR A 337 16.04 -6.31 -6.28
C TYR A 337 17.58 -6.27 -6.25
N PRO A 338 18.31 -6.90 -7.19
CA PRO A 338 19.77 -6.79 -7.22
C PRO A 338 20.30 -5.36 -7.22
N TYR A 339 19.66 -4.48 -7.99
CA TYR A 339 20.10 -3.09 -8.17
C TYR A 339 19.72 -2.19 -7.00
N VAL A 340 18.77 -2.62 -6.16
CA VAL A 340 18.47 -1.99 -4.87
C VAL A 340 19.50 -2.42 -3.83
N ALA A 341 19.72 -3.73 -3.68
CA ALA A 341 20.65 -4.28 -2.69
C ALA A 341 22.13 -4.01 -3.03
N GLY A 342 22.44 -3.84 -4.33
CA GLY A 342 23.80 -3.70 -4.86
C GLY A 342 24.55 -5.01 -5.02
N LYS A 343 23.82 -6.12 -5.06
CA LYS A 343 24.35 -7.44 -5.36
C LYS A 343 23.24 -8.35 -5.88
N THR A 344 23.58 -9.35 -6.69
CA THR A 344 22.65 -10.40 -7.11
C THR A 344 22.20 -11.24 -5.93
N PHE A 345 21.19 -12.07 -6.15
CA PHE A 345 20.73 -13.04 -5.15
C PHE A 345 21.85 -14.01 -4.73
N ASP A 346 22.76 -14.36 -5.64
CA ASP A 346 23.95 -15.18 -5.34
C ASP A 346 25.10 -14.40 -4.66
N GLY A 347 24.88 -13.12 -4.34
CA GLY A 347 25.84 -12.28 -3.61
C GLY A 347 26.90 -11.60 -4.48
N VAL A 348 26.80 -11.68 -5.81
CA VAL A 348 27.72 -11.03 -6.74
C VAL A 348 27.44 -9.52 -6.77
N PRO A 349 28.41 -8.62 -6.50
CA PRO A 349 28.17 -7.18 -6.51
C PRO A 349 27.62 -6.68 -7.86
N VAL A 350 26.64 -5.78 -7.81
CA VAL A 350 26.11 -5.07 -8.98
C VAL A 350 26.03 -3.58 -8.69
N GLN A 351 26.07 -2.76 -9.74
CA GLN A 351 25.94 -1.31 -9.58
C GLN A 351 24.57 -0.97 -8.99
N ARG A 352 24.57 -0.34 -7.80
CA ARG A 352 23.34 0.15 -7.19
C ARG A 352 22.73 1.26 -8.00
N LYS A 353 21.39 1.27 -8.03
CA LYS A 353 20.63 2.44 -8.45
C LYS A 353 20.76 3.52 -7.37
N ASP A 354 21.08 4.74 -7.79
CA ASP A 354 21.11 5.88 -6.87
C ASP A 354 19.70 6.45 -6.72
N PHE A 355 19.11 6.27 -5.54
CA PHE A 355 17.78 6.79 -5.21
C PHE A 355 17.84 8.21 -4.64
N SER A 356 19.02 8.75 -4.29
CA SER A 356 19.15 10.05 -3.63
C SER A 356 19.08 11.25 -4.57
N ILE A 357 19.15 11.03 -5.89
CA ILE A 357 19.19 12.07 -6.91
C ILE A 357 18.06 11.87 -7.92
N LEU A 358 17.35 12.95 -8.25
CA LEU A 358 16.38 12.94 -9.34
C LEU A 358 17.10 12.80 -10.69
N ASN A 359 16.73 11.78 -11.45
CA ASN A 359 17.23 11.57 -12.81
C ASN A 359 16.18 12.06 -13.82
N ASP A 360 16.49 13.16 -14.50
CA ASP A 360 15.61 13.81 -15.48
C ASP A 360 15.55 13.06 -16.84
N ASN A 361 16.15 11.88 -16.92
CA ASN A 361 16.26 11.06 -18.14
C ASN A 361 15.08 10.10 -18.31
#